data_AF-A0A3M1NUJ5-F1
#
_entry.id   AF-A0A3M1NUJ5-F1
#
_cell.length_a   1.000
_cell.length_b   1.000
_cell.length_c   1.000
_cell.angle_alpha   90.00
_cell.angle_beta   90.00
_cell.angle_gamma   90.00
#
_symmetry.space_group_name_H-M   'P 1'
#
loop_
_entity.id
_entity.type
_entity.pdbx_description
1 polymer ?
#
loop_
_entity_poly.entity_id
_entity_poly.type
_entity_poly.pdbx_seq_one_letter_code
_entity_poly.pdbx_strand_id
1 'polypeptide(L)'
;MNIKFTKTMYIMLSLILIGGTAITANLYYNEITSEYNAAIDAVSKIGILSQSIVSYAEELPEINTEFEYQNMLNRIRRLVDILEIRHLSMFSGRPDFGRSARYADEIKIIYFTPPYDAVSHVQNFLYHATQILNTPYKAFKTPNPHLQAMHSAIKGEMILSLSQIISLYKNELEARVNTIIITSMIFFLLILIIDFVLAIHLFADKVEKQIQKAPEELSLPEQDSVAPILNELPVPVSQESQRKKLFLGEFVSVKPGEA
;
A
#
# COMPACT_ATOMS: atom_id res chain seq x y z
N MET A 1 11.05 -32.35 -30.51
CA MET A 1 10.37 -31.68 -29.38
C MET A 1 9.27 -30.78 -29.93
N ASN A 2 8.04 -30.87 -29.40
CA ASN A 2 6.85 -30.29 -30.03
C ASN A 2 6.79 -28.76 -29.80
N ILE A 3 6.88 -27.96 -30.86
CA ILE A 3 6.96 -26.47 -30.81
C ILE A 3 5.79 -25.85 -30.01
N LYS A 4 4.62 -26.50 -30.01
CA LYS A 4 3.46 -26.05 -29.22
C LYS A 4 3.73 -26.14 -27.71
N PHE A 5 4.43 -27.19 -27.27
CA PHE A 5 4.72 -27.43 -25.85
C PHE A 5 5.67 -26.37 -25.28
N THR A 6 6.72 -26.01 -26.03
CA THR A 6 7.70 -24.99 -25.63
C THR A 6 7.07 -23.61 -25.46
N LYS A 7 6.12 -23.21 -26.32
CA LYS A 7 5.41 -21.92 -26.23
C LYS A 7 4.53 -21.82 -24.99
N THR A 8 3.74 -22.86 -24.72
CA THR A 8 2.88 -22.91 -23.53
C THR A 8 3.72 -22.84 -22.25
N MET A 9 4.87 -23.52 -22.23
CA MET A 9 5.78 -23.47 -21.08
C MET A 9 6.32 -22.06 -20.81
N TYR A 10 6.73 -21.32 -21.85
CA TYR A 10 7.21 -19.94 -21.68
C TYR A 10 6.13 -18.99 -21.16
N ILE A 11 4.92 -19.08 -21.71
CA ILE A 11 3.79 -18.24 -21.24
C ILE A 11 3.49 -18.56 -19.77
N MET A 12 3.45 -19.84 -19.40
CA MET A 12 3.23 -20.24 -18.00
C MET A 12 4.34 -19.73 -17.08
N LEU A 13 5.61 -19.80 -17.51
CA LEU A 13 6.73 -19.31 -16.72
C LEU A 13 6.69 -17.79 -16.51
N SER A 14 6.40 -17.01 -17.56
CA SER A 14 6.22 -15.55 -17.47
C SER A 14 5.09 -15.19 -16.51
N LEU A 15 3.93 -15.86 -16.63
CA LEU A 15 2.79 -15.63 -15.73
C LEU A 15 3.13 -15.96 -14.26
N ILE A 16 3.89 -17.04 -14.02
CA ILE A 16 4.34 -17.40 -12.67
C ILE A 16 5.29 -16.35 -12.11
N LEU A 17 6.24 -15.85 -12.92
CA LEU A 17 7.18 -14.81 -12.51
C LEU A 17 6.48 -13.49 -12.17
N ILE A 18 5.58 -13.02 -13.04
CA ILE A 18 4.81 -11.79 -12.82
C ILE A 18 3.92 -11.95 -11.58
N GLY A 19 3.15 -13.04 -11.52
CA GLY A 19 2.24 -13.30 -10.40
C GLY A 19 2.98 -13.44 -9.08
N GLY A 20 4.08 -14.20 -9.05
CA GLY A 20 4.93 -14.37 -7.87
C GLY A 20 5.50 -13.06 -7.37
N THR A 21 6.07 -12.25 -8.27
CA THR A 21 6.63 -10.93 -7.92
C THR A 21 5.56 -10.00 -7.35
N ALA A 22 4.38 -9.95 -7.97
CA ALA A 22 3.26 -9.14 -7.49
C ALA A 22 2.76 -9.57 -6.11
N ILE A 23 2.65 -10.89 -5.86
CA ILE A 23 2.25 -11.43 -4.56
C ILE A 23 3.28 -11.06 -3.50
N THR A 24 4.57 -11.27 -3.75
CA THR A 24 5.63 -10.95 -2.79
C THR A 24 5.68 -9.45 -2.48
N ALA A 25 5.58 -8.59 -3.49
CA ALA A 25 5.54 -7.14 -3.29
C ALA A 25 4.32 -6.71 -2.45
N ASN A 26 3.15 -7.28 -2.71
CA ASN A 26 1.93 -7.00 -1.95
C ASN A 26 2.02 -7.47 -0.49
N LEU A 27 2.58 -8.66 -0.23
CA LEU A 27 2.78 -9.15 1.13
C LEU A 27 3.71 -8.22 1.92
N TYR A 28 4.83 -7.82 1.30
CA TYR A 28 5.80 -6.92 1.93
C TYR A 28 5.23 -5.51 2.16
N TYR A 29 4.45 -4.99 1.21
CA TYR A 29 3.72 -3.73 1.35
C TYR A 29 2.75 -3.76 2.53
N ASN A 30 1.94 -4.81 2.65
CA ASN A 30 0.96 -4.95 3.72
C ASN A 30 1.62 -5.12 5.09
N GLU A 31 2.73 -5.86 5.16
CA GLU A 31 3.50 -6.03 6.40
C GLU A 31 4.05 -4.69 6.90
N ILE A 32 4.78 -3.95 6.05
CA ILE A 32 5.33 -2.63 6.41
C ILE A 32 4.21 -1.65 6.77
N THR A 33 3.16 -1.57 5.95
CA THR A 33 2.05 -0.63 6.20
C THR A 33 1.35 -0.94 7.51
N SER A 34 1.11 -2.21 7.83
CA SER A 34 0.49 -2.62 9.09
C SER A 34 1.37 -2.28 10.30
N GLU A 35 2.68 -2.48 10.21
CA GLU A 35 3.61 -2.19 11.31
C GLU A 35 3.64 -0.69 11.64
N TYR A 36 3.85 0.15 10.63
CA TYR A 36 3.91 1.61 10.83
C TYR A 36 2.57 2.21 11.24
N ASN A 37 1.46 1.74 10.68
CA ASN A 37 0.12 2.19 11.10
C ASN A 37 -0.17 1.81 12.55
N ALA A 38 0.26 0.64 13.02
CA ALA A 38 0.13 0.25 14.42
C ALA A 38 0.95 1.16 15.35
N ALA A 39 2.18 1.53 14.95
CA ALA A 39 3.01 2.45 15.71
C ALA A 39 2.39 3.87 15.78
N ILE A 40 1.91 4.38 14.64
CA ILE A 40 1.21 5.68 14.56
C ILE A 40 -0.04 5.69 15.45
N ASP A 41 -0.84 4.62 15.40
CA ASP A 41 -2.03 4.47 16.23
C ASP A 41 -1.69 4.41 17.73
N ALA A 42 -0.65 3.68 18.11
CA ALA A 42 -0.19 3.61 19.49
C ALA A 42 0.19 4.99 20.05
N VAL A 43 0.99 5.76 19.30
CA VAL A 43 1.39 7.13 19.69
C VAL A 43 0.18 8.07 19.73
N SER A 44 -0.71 7.98 18.74
CA SER A 44 -1.93 8.81 18.70
C SER A 44 -2.84 8.55 19.89
N LYS A 45 -2.99 7.28 20.30
CA LYS A 45 -3.78 6.89 21.47
C LYS A 45 -3.22 7.44 22.78
N ILE A 46 -1.90 7.56 22.93
CA ILE A 46 -1.30 8.22 24.09
C ILE A 46 -1.81 9.66 24.20
N GLY A 47 -1.77 10.43 23.10
CA GLY A 47 -2.27 11.81 23.08
C GLY A 47 -3.75 11.92 23.46
N ILE A 48 -4.60 11.07 22.88
CA ILE A 48 -6.04 11.04 23.16
C ILE A 48 -6.32 10.67 24.62
N LEU A 49 -5.62 9.67 25.16
CA LEU A 49 -5.77 9.25 26.55
C LEU A 49 -5.34 10.36 27.52
N SER A 50 -4.21 11.02 27.26
CA SER A 50 -3.73 12.14 28.07
C SER A 50 -4.72 13.31 28.09
N GLN A 51 -5.28 13.68 26.94
CA GLN A 51 -6.33 14.72 26.88
C GLN A 51 -7.59 14.30 27.64
N SER A 52 -8.01 13.03 27.49
CA SER A 52 -9.19 12.50 28.19
C SER A 52 -9.00 12.51 29.71
N ILE A 53 -7.81 12.12 30.19
CA ILE A 53 -7.44 12.16 31.61
C ILE A 53 -7.52 13.59 32.15
N VAL A 54 -6.99 14.58 31.41
CA VAL A 54 -7.04 15.98 31.81
C VAL A 54 -8.48 16.48 31.86
N SER A 55 -9.29 16.20 30.83
CA SER A 55 -10.70 16.58 30.79
C SER A 55 -11.47 16.05 32.00
N TYR A 56 -11.29 14.77 32.37
CA TYR A 56 -11.94 14.23 33.56
C TYR A 56 -11.39 14.83 34.86
N ALA A 57 -10.11 15.18 34.91
CA ALA A 57 -9.52 15.81 36.07
C ALA A 57 -10.00 17.27 36.25
N GLU A 58 -10.34 17.98 35.17
CA GLU A 58 -10.95 19.31 35.20
C GLU A 58 -12.36 19.30 35.82
N GLU A 59 -13.09 18.20 35.70
CA GLU A 59 -14.45 18.06 36.28
C GLU A 59 -14.42 17.80 37.80
N LEU A 60 -13.31 17.30 38.35
CA LEU A 60 -13.20 16.93 39.77
C LEU A 60 -13.56 18.04 40.77
N PRO A 61 -13.15 19.32 40.59
CA PRO A 61 -13.53 20.41 41.50
C PRO A 61 -15.03 20.69 41.53
N GLU A 62 -15.75 20.39 40.45
CA GLU A 62 -17.19 20.68 40.31
C GLU A 62 -18.08 19.62 40.98
N ILE A 63 -17.54 18.44 41.23
CA ILE A 63 -18.28 17.33 41.85
C ILE A 63 -18.62 17.66 43.30
N ASN A 64 -19.90 17.53 43.68
CA ASN A 64 -20.40 17.94 45.01
C ASN A 64 -20.48 16.80 46.03
N THR A 65 -20.31 15.55 45.59
CA THR A 65 -20.40 14.38 46.45
C THR A 65 -19.11 13.55 46.42
N GLU A 66 -18.69 13.04 47.59
CA GLU A 66 -17.53 12.14 47.68
C GLU A 66 -17.72 10.89 46.81
N PHE A 67 -18.94 10.37 46.72
CA PHE A 67 -19.24 9.18 45.93
C PHE A 67 -18.97 9.40 44.43
N GLU A 68 -19.46 10.50 43.85
CA GLU A 68 -19.20 10.86 42.45
C GLU A 68 -17.71 11.15 42.23
N TYR A 69 -17.03 11.76 43.21
CA TYR A 69 -15.61 12.06 43.13
C TYR A 69 -14.79 10.76 43.03
N GLN A 70 -15.08 9.78 43.88
CA GLN A 70 -14.43 8.47 43.82
C GLN A 70 -14.74 7.73 42.52
N ASN A 71 -15.96 7.85 42.00
CA ASN A 71 -16.30 7.29 40.70
C ASN A 71 -15.50 7.92 39.55
N MET A 72 -15.31 9.24 39.58
CA MET A 72 -14.48 9.95 38.59
C MET A 72 -13.01 9.56 38.72
N LEU A 73 -12.46 9.50 39.94
CA LEU A 73 -11.10 9.00 40.18
C LEU A 73 -10.90 7.58 39.66
N ASN A 74 -11.89 6.69 39.81
CA ASN A 74 -11.82 5.35 39.26
C ASN A 74 -11.79 5.33 37.73
N ARG A 75 -12.47 6.27 37.06
CA ARG A 75 -12.39 6.43 35.59
C ARG A 75 -11.00 6.93 35.18
N ILE A 76 -10.50 7.97 35.85
CA ILE A 76 -9.16 8.51 35.62
C ILE A 76 -8.10 7.42 35.82
N ARG A 77 -8.21 6.63 36.90
CA ARG A 77 -7.27 5.55 37.22
C ARG A 77 -7.17 4.55 36.08
N ARG A 78 -8.32 4.06 35.56
CA ARG A 78 -8.32 3.14 34.41
C ARG A 78 -7.63 3.72 33.18
N LEU A 79 -7.82 5.01 32.91
CA LEU A 79 -7.17 5.66 31.77
C LEU A 79 -5.67 5.81 31.99
N VAL A 80 -5.24 6.14 33.21
CA VAL A 80 -3.83 6.20 33.60
C VAL A 80 -3.18 4.82 33.45
N ASP A 81 -3.83 3.76 33.94
CA ASP A 81 -3.34 2.38 33.80
C ASP A 81 -3.20 1.98 32.31
N ILE A 82 -4.20 2.31 31.48
CA ILE A 82 -4.13 2.05 30.02
C ILE A 82 -3.01 2.85 29.37
N LEU A 83 -2.85 4.12 29.74
CA LEU A 83 -1.80 5.01 29.23
C LEU A 83 -0.41 4.48 29.58
N GLU A 84 -0.21 4.06 30.83
CA GLU A 84 1.04 3.48 31.30
C GLU A 84 1.38 2.17 30.58
N ILE A 85 0.41 1.25 30.46
CA ILE A 85 0.60 -0.01 29.74
C ILE A 85 0.98 0.27 28.28
N ARG A 86 0.31 1.22 27.61
CA ARG A 86 0.64 1.61 26.23
C ARG A 86 1.99 2.26 26.11
N HIS A 87 2.36 3.12 27.07
CA HIS A 87 3.66 3.75 27.10
C HIS A 87 4.77 2.69 27.22
N LEU A 88 4.65 1.76 28.17
CA LEU A 88 5.62 0.68 28.37
C LEU A 88 5.66 -0.30 27.20
N SER A 89 4.52 -0.56 26.57
CA SER A 89 4.43 -1.52 25.48
C SER A 89 5.13 -1.06 24.21
N MET A 90 5.18 0.26 23.98
CA MET A 90 5.95 0.83 22.89
C MET A 90 7.43 0.43 23.00
N PHE A 91 8.04 0.53 24.18
CA PHE A 91 9.48 0.23 24.35
C PHE A 91 9.81 -1.25 24.48
N SER A 92 8.88 -2.05 25.00
CA SER A 92 9.14 -3.48 25.26
C SER A 92 9.02 -4.37 24.01
N GLY A 93 8.66 -3.80 22.85
CA GLY A 93 8.54 -4.54 21.58
C GLY A 93 7.49 -5.66 21.62
N ARG A 94 6.52 -5.57 22.54
CA ARG A 94 5.48 -6.59 22.72
C ARG A 94 4.58 -6.65 21.48
N PRO A 95 4.37 -7.83 20.87
CA PRO A 95 3.56 -7.98 19.66
C PRO A 95 2.13 -7.45 19.81
N ASP A 96 1.56 -7.60 21.01
CA ASP A 96 0.17 -7.26 21.32
C ASP A 96 -0.14 -5.76 21.30
N PHE A 97 0.89 -4.91 21.19
CA PHE A 97 0.76 -3.46 21.28
C PHE A 97 1.37 -2.71 20.08
N GLY A 98 1.54 -3.40 18.96
CA GLY A 98 2.19 -2.84 17.78
C GLY A 98 3.69 -3.03 17.88
N ARG A 99 4.18 -4.07 17.20
CA ARG A 99 5.62 -4.32 17.01
C ARG A 99 6.31 -3.03 16.59
N SER A 100 7.34 -2.63 17.36
CA SER A 100 8.40 -1.77 16.88
C SER A 100 9.72 -2.27 17.46
N ALA A 101 10.10 -3.51 17.12
CA ALA A 101 11.42 -4.03 17.48
C ALA A 101 12.53 -3.44 16.59
N ARG A 102 12.18 -2.71 15.54
CA ARG A 102 13.11 -2.03 14.65
C ARG A 102 12.72 -0.56 14.47
N TYR A 103 13.00 0.24 15.49
CA TYR A 103 13.09 1.68 15.30
C TYR A 103 14.22 1.97 14.31
N ALA A 104 13.91 2.73 13.26
CA ALA A 104 14.95 3.48 12.55
C ALA A 104 15.69 4.37 13.58
N ASP A 105 16.99 4.56 13.41
CA ASP A 105 17.80 5.29 14.40
C ASP A 105 17.30 6.72 14.61
N GLU A 106 16.72 7.33 13.58
CA GLU A 106 16.05 8.64 13.60
C GLU A 106 14.87 8.68 14.59
N ILE A 107 14.10 7.59 14.66
CA ILE A 107 12.95 7.48 15.56
C ILE A 107 13.43 7.36 17.01
N LYS A 108 14.51 6.60 17.26
CA LYS A 108 15.10 6.47 18.61
C LYS A 108 15.54 7.83 19.16
N ILE A 109 16.12 8.69 18.31
CA ILE A 109 16.58 10.01 18.75
C ILE A 109 15.42 10.82 19.33
N ILE A 110 14.24 10.86 18.68
CA ILE A 110 13.11 11.63 19.18
C ILE A 110 12.51 11.04 20.46
N TYR A 111 12.51 9.71 20.62
CA TYR A 111 12.01 9.11 21.86
C TYR A 111 12.87 9.41 23.09
N PHE A 112 14.20 9.44 22.92
CA PHE A 112 15.13 9.39 24.05
C PHE A 112 16.06 10.60 24.18
N THR A 113 16.04 11.53 23.23
CA THR A 113 17.00 12.65 23.20
C THR A 113 16.27 14.00 23.29
N PRO A 114 16.81 14.96 24.06
CA PRO A 114 16.36 16.35 24.01
C PRO A 114 16.45 16.93 22.59
N PRO A 115 15.59 17.90 22.21
CA PRO A 115 14.60 18.58 23.04
C PRO A 115 13.24 17.86 23.15
N TYR A 116 13.08 16.72 22.48
CA TYR A 116 11.75 16.11 22.34
C TYR A 116 11.43 15.09 23.42
N ASP A 117 12.42 14.29 23.85
CA ASP A 117 12.37 13.32 24.95
C ASP A 117 10.94 12.91 25.35
N ALA A 118 10.23 12.30 24.39
CA ALA A 118 8.80 12.03 24.54
C ALA A 118 8.54 11.07 25.70
N VAL A 119 9.54 10.23 26.01
CA VAL A 119 9.55 9.35 27.17
C VAL A 119 9.41 10.16 28.44
N SER A 120 10.33 11.09 28.69
CA SER A 120 10.32 11.89 29.90
C SER A 120 9.06 12.74 30.02
N HIS A 121 8.53 13.28 28.92
CA HIS A 121 7.28 14.04 28.96
C HIS A 121 6.07 13.19 29.36
N VAL A 122 5.93 11.98 28.79
CA VAL A 122 4.84 11.07 29.16
C VAL A 122 5.00 10.59 30.62
N GLN A 123 6.22 10.28 31.05
CA GLN A 123 6.50 9.88 32.43
C GLN A 123 6.17 11.00 33.43
N ASN A 124 6.53 12.25 33.11
CA ASN A 124 6.19 13.40 33.94
C ASN A 124 4.67 13.64 33.99
N PHE A 125 3.97 13.44 32.87
CA PHE A 125 2.51 13.47 32.84
C PHE A 125 1.90 12.39 33.74
N LEU A 126 2.37 11.14 33.63
CA LEU A 126 1.92 10.01 34.45
C LEU A 126 2.16 10.28 35.94
N TYR A 127 3.32 10.82 36.30
CA TYR A 127 3.63 11.23 37.67
C TYR A 127 2.56 12.18 38.23
N HIS A 128 2.23 13.25 37.51
CA HIS A 128 1.20 14.20 37.94
C HIS A 128 -0.20 13.59 37.99
N ALA A 129 -0.54 12.75 37.02
CA ALA A 129 -1.82 12.04 37.02
C ALA A 129 -1.95 11.11 38.25
N THR A 130 -0.88 10.43 38.66
CA THR A 130 -0.86 9.65 39.90
C THR A 130 -1.03 10.52 41.13
N GLN A 131 -0.46 11.73 41.17
CA GLN A 131 -0.70 12.67 42.28
C GLN A 131 -2.17 13.11 42.37
N ILE A 132 -2.84 13.33 41.22
CA ILE A 132 -4.29 13.59 41.17
C ILE A 132 -5.08 12.44 41.80
N LEU A 133 -4.76 11.20 41.45
CA LEU A 133 -5.42 10.00 41.99
C LEU A 133 -5.27 9.84 43.51
N ASN A 134 -4.23 10.42 44.10
CA ASN A 134 -3.95 10.37 45.54
C ASN A 134 -4.47 11.61 46.29
N THR A 135 -5.02 12.60 45.59
CA THR A 135 -5.51 13.83 46.22
C THR A 135 -6.87 13.58 46.91
N PRO A 136 -7.05 13.89 48.20
CA PRO A 136 -8.34 13.76 48.87
C PRO A 136 -9.41 14.72 48.33
N TYR A 137 -10.69 14.33 48.34
CA TYR A 137 -11.82 15.12 47.84
C TYR A 137 -11.83 16.58 48.32
N LYS A 138 -11.64 16.80 49.63
CA LYS A 138 -11.64 18.15 50.22
C LYS A 138 -10.47 19.02 49.72
N ALA A 139 -9.32 18.40 49.42
CA ALA A 139 -8.14 19.11 48.93
C ALA A 139 -8.28 19.49 47.44
N PHE A 140 -9.15 18.82 46.69
CA PHE A 140 -9.38 19.10 45.27
C PHE A 140 -10.25 20.33 45.01
N LYS A 141 -10.87 20.90 46.05
CA LYS A 141 -11.65 22.15 45.97
C LYS A 141 -10.78 23.40 45.84
N THR A 142 -9.48 23.27 46.05
CA THR A 142 -8.49 24.34 45.80
C THR A 142 -7.71 24.05 44.51
N PRO A 143 -7.16 25.08 43.84
CA PRO A 143 -6.32 24.89 42.66
C PRO A 143 -5.23 23.84 42.90
N ASN A 144 -5.21 22.79 42.06
CA ASN A 144 -4.26 21.70 42.19
C ASN A 144 -3.06 21.92 41.24
N PRO A 145 -1.82 22.04 41.75
CA PRO A 145 -0.64 22.29 40.90
C PRO A 145 -0.36 21.13 39.93
N HIS A 146 -0.76 19.90 40.26
CA HIS A 146 -0.58 18.75 39.37
C HIS A 146 -1.53 18.81 38.17
N LEU A 147 -2.76 19.32 38.35
CA LEU A 147 -3.68 19.53 37.24
C LEU A 147 -3.14 20.59 36.28
N GLN A 148 -2.58 21.69 36.83
CA GLN A 148 -1.92 22.71 36.02
C GLN A 148 -0.72 22.15 35.25
N ALA A 149 0.10 21.32 35.88
CA ALA A 149 1.24 20.68 35.22
C ALA A 149 0.80 19.74 34.09
N MET A 150 -0.29 18.97 34.29
CA MET A 150 -0.88 18.13 33.24
C MET A 150 -1.42 18.97 32.08
N HIS A 151 -2.05 20.12 32.36
CA HIS A 151 -2.46 21.07 31.32
C HIS A 151 -1.29 21.60 30.50
N SER A 152 -0.21 22.00 31.18
CA SER A 152 1.00 22.47 30.52
C SER A 152 1.62 21.40 29.65
N ALA A 153 1.62 20.14 30.09
CA ALA A 153 2.09 19.02 29.28
C ALA A 153 1.24 18.84 28.01
N ILE A 154 -0.10 18.77 28.11
CA ILE A 154 -0.95 18.54 26.94
C ILE A 154 -1.03 19.74 25.97
N LYS A 155 -0.73 20.96 26.43
CA LYS A 155 -0.68 22.16 25.57
C LYS A 155 0.73 22.48 25.07
N GLY A 156 1.74 21.79 25.59
CA GLY A 156 3.15 22.09 25.37
C GLY A 156 3.91 20.97 24.70
N GLU A 157 5.10 20.70 25.24
CA GLU A 157 6.14 19.88 24.60
C GLU A 157 5.72 18.41 24.42
N MET A 158 4.85 17.87 25.29
CA MET A 158 4.40 16.47 25.18
C MET A 158 3.61 16.21 23.89
N ILE A 159 2.62 17.03 23.56
CA ILE A 159 1.83 16.82 22.34
C ILE A 159 2.67 17.13 21.09
N LEU A 160 3.55 18.12 21.17
CA LEU A 160 4.48 18.44 20.08
C LEU A 160 5.42 17.27 19.78
N SER A 161 6.03 16.66 20.81
CA SER A 161 6.93 15.51 20.62
C SER A 161 6.19 14.28 20.09
N LEU A 162 4.98 13.98 20.60
CA LEU A 162 4.14 12.90 20.06
C LEU A 162 3.74 13.15 18.60
N SER A 163 3.41 14.39 18.23
CA SER A 163 3.07 14.75 16.85
C SER A 163 4.25 14.59 15.90
N GLN A 164 5.45 14.96 16.33
CA GLN A 164 6.67 14.77 15.55
C GLN A 164 7.03 13.30 15.37
N ILE A 165 6.86 12.49 16.41
CA ILE A 165 7.01 11.03 16.31
C ILE A 165 6.05 10.48 15.25
N ILE A 166 4.77 10.87 15.28
CA ILE A 166 3.79 10.46 14.27
C ILE A 166 4.24 10.89 12.87
N SER A 167 4.73 12.12 12.72
CA SER A 167 5.23 12.62 11.43
C SER A 167 6.42 11.81 10.93
N LEU A 168 7.36 11.43 11.80
CA LEU A 168 8.50 10.60 11.41
C LEU A 168 8.04 9.21 10.94
N TYR A 169 7.13 8.55 11.67
CA TYR A 169 6.61 7.27 11.22
C TYR A 169 5.90 7.38 9.86
N LYS A 170 5.15 8.45 9.61
CA LYS A 170 4.51 8.68 8.31
C LYS A 170 5.54 8.87 7.21
N ASN A 171 6.54 9.72 7.42
CA ASN A 171 7.57 10.00 6.43
C ASN A 171 8.40 8.74 6.11
N GLU A 172 8.76 7.96 7.13
CA GLU A 172 9.50 6.70 6.95
C GLU A 172 8.64 5.63 6.27
N LEU A 173 7.36 5.52 6.60
CA LEU A 173 6.42 4.66 5.89
C LEU A 173 6.33 5.03 4.41
N GLU A 174 6.15 6.32 4.10
CA GLU A 174 6.10 6.82 2.72
C GLU A 174 7.40 6.52 1.96
N ALA A 175 8.56 6.74 2.58
CA ALA A 175 9.86 6.44 1.99
C ALA A 175 10.03 4.94 1.69
N ARG A 176 9.62 4.07 2.62
CA ARG A 176 9.68 2.61 2.43
C ARG A 176 8.71 2.13 1.37
N VAL A 177 7.47 2.61 1.39
CA VAL A 177 6.47 2.29 0.37
C VAL A 177 6.96 2.73 -1.01
N ASN A 178 7.52 3.94 -1.13
CA ASN A 178 8.05 4.43 -2.39
C ASN A 178 9.22 3.56 -2.89
N THR A 179 10.10 3.12 -1.98
CA THR A 179 11.20 2.20 -2.31
C THR A 179 10.67 0.85 -2.84
N ILE A 180 9.61 0.30 -2.23
CA ILE A 180 8.97 -0.94 -2.70
C ILE A 180 8.38 -0.75 -4.10
N ILE A 181 7.68 0.36 -4.33
CA ILE A 181 7.07 0.68 -5.63
C ILE A 181 8.15 0.78 -6.71
N ILE A 182 9.20 1.57 -6.49
CA ILE A 182 10.30 1.74 -7.44
C ILE A 182 10.98 0.40 -7.73
N THR A 183 11.30 -0.37 -6.68
CA THR A 183 11.94 -1.69 -6.84
C THR A 183 11.05 -2.65 -7.63
N SER A 184 9.75 -2.67 -7.33
CA SER A 184 8.77 -3.51 -8.05
C SER A 184 8.65 -3.10 -9.52
N MET A 185 8.66 -1.80 -9.83
CA MET A 185 8.66 -1.29 -11.20
C MET A 185 9.91 -1.73 -11.96
N ILE A 186 11.10 -1.67 -11.34
CA ILE A 186 12.35 -2.13 -11.95
C ILE A 186 12.28 -3.62 -12.27
N PHE A 187 11.82 -4.46 -11.32
CA PHE A 187 11.64 -5.88 -11.55
C PHE A 187 10.64 -6.17 -12.66
N PHE A 188 9.51 -5.47 -12.69
CA PHE A 188 8.51 -5.63 -13.74
C PHE A 188 9.06 -5.25 -15.11
N LEU A 189 9.83 -4.17 -15.20
CA LEU A 189 10.49 -3.76 -16.44
C LEU A 189 11.50 -4.83 -16.92
N LEU A 190 12.29 -5.40 -16.01
CA LEU A 190 13.24 -6.47 -16.34
C LEU A 190 12.53 -7.73 -16.86
N ILE A 191 11.43 -8.14 -16.22
CA ILE A 191 10.62 -9.28 -16.67
C ILE A 191 10.07 -8.99 -18.08
N LEU A 192 9.54 -7.79 -18.32
CA LEU A 192 9.02 -7.39 -19.63
C LEU A 192 10.10 -7.43 -20.72
N ILE A 193 11.32 -6.94 -20.42
CA ILE A 193 12.46 -7.01 -21.36
C ILE A 193 12.79 -8.47 -21.69
N ILE A 194 12.84 -9.36 -20.69
CA ILE A 194 13.13 -10.78 -20.90
C ILE A 194 12.03 -11.41 -21.78
N ASP A 195 10.76 -11.16 -21.47
CA ASP A 195 9.63 -11.66 -22.25
C ASP A 195 9.63 -11.13 -23.69
N PHE A 196 10.03 -9.87 -23.88
CA PHE A 196 10.16 -9.25 -25.20
C PHE A 196 11.27 -9.92 -26.03
N VAL A 197 12.45 -10.14 -25.43
CA VAL A 197 13.56 -10.83 -26.11
C VAL A 197 13.18 -12.27 -26.47
N LEU A 198 12.50 -12.98 -25.57
CA LEU A 198 11.98 -14.32 -25.83
C LEU A 198 10.94 -14.31 -26.95
N ALA A 199 10.04 -13.33 -26.99
CA ALA A 199 9.05 -13.18 -28.04
C ALA A 199 9.70 -12.94 -29.41
N ILE A 200 10.74 -12.11 -29.48
CA ILE A 200 11.53 -11.89 -30.70
C ILE A 200 12.16 -13.21 -31.17
N HIS A 201 12.80 -13.97 -30.28
CA HIS A 201 13.40 -15.26 -30.62
C HIS A 201 12.37 -16.24 -31.19
N LEU A 202 11.19 -16.35 -30.56
CA LEU A 202 10.10 -17.20 -31.04
C LEU A 202 9.55 -16.77 -32.40
N PHE A 203 9.59 -15.47 -32.70
CA PHE A 203 9.17 -14.93 -34.00
C PHE A 203 10.22 -15.20 -35.08
N ALA A 204 11.50 -14.96 -34.79
CA ALA A 204 12.62 -15.25 -35.69
C ALA A 204 12.64 -16.73 -36.13
N ASP A 205 12.52 -17.65 -35.16
CA ASP A 205 12.39 -19.09 -35.41
C ASP A 205 11.24 -19.45 -36.35
N LYS A 206 10.12 -18.72 -36.28
CA LYS A 206 8.95 -18.96 -37.12
C LYS A 206 9.20 -18.48 -38.55
N VAL A 207 9.82 -17.30 -38.69
CA VAL A 207 10.14 -16.72 -40.00
C VAL A 207 11.14 -17.61 -40.74
N GLU A 208 12.21 -18.06 -40.07
CA GLU A 208 13.20 -18.96 -40.67
C GLU A 208 12.57 -20.26 -41.18
N LYS A 209 11.71 -20.88 -40.38
CA LYS A 209 10.97 -22.10 -40.78
C LYS A 209 10.00 -21.88 -41.93
N GLN A 210 9.46 -20.67 -42.12
CA GLN A 210 8.61 -20.36 -43.27
C GLN A 210 9.45 -20.15 -44.54
N ILE A 211 10.60 -19.48 -44.42
CA ILE A 211 11.52 -19.27 -45.55
C ILE A 211 12.08 -20.62 -46.05
N GLN A 212 12.43 -21.55 -45.16
CA GLN A 212 12.93 -22.88 -45.56
C GLN A 212 11.89 -23.77 -46.24
N LYS A 213 10.59 -23.54 -46.02
CA LYS A 213 9.51 -24.30 -46.67
C LYS A 213 9.10 -23.74 -48.04
N ALA A 214 9.34 -22.45 -48.28
CA ALA A 214 9.02 -21.79 -49.54
C ALA A 214 9.70 -22.41 -50.80
N PRO A 215 10.96 -22.89 -50.80
CA PRO A 215 11.58 -23.47 -51.99
C PRO A 215 11.02 -24.86 -52.38
N GLU A 216 10.40 -25.60 -51.45
CA GLU A 216 9.80 -26.92 -51.71
C GLU A 216 8.46 -26.82 -52.45
N GLU A 217 7.73 -25.71 -52.28
CA GLU A 217 6.48 -25.43 -52.99
C GLU A 217 6.72 -24.74 -54.35
N LEU A 218 7.91 -24.15 -54.57
CA LEU A 218 8.31 -23.54 -55.84
C LEU A 218 9.10 -24.45 -56.78
N SER A 219 9.48 -25.66 -56.36
CA SER A 219 9.80 -26.75 -57.29
C SER A 219 8.52 -27.25 -57.96
N LEU A 220 7.98 -26.42 -58.86
CA LEU A 220 7.01 -26.85 -59.86
C LEU A 220 7.59 -28.08 -60.58
N PRO A 221 6.77 -29.11 -60.87
CA PRO A 221 7.22 -30.28 -61.61
C PRO A 221 7.90 -29.81 -62.90
N GLU A 222 9.18 -30.17 -63.01
CA GLU A 222 9.99 -30.01 -64.20
C GLU A 222 9.32 -30.81 -65.33
N GLN A 223 8.44 -30.13 -66.06
CA GLN A 223 8.43 -30.06 -67.51
C GLN A 223 8.67 -31.37 -68.29
N ASP A 224 7.93 -32.43 -68.00
CA ASP A 224 7.61 -33.49 -68.98
C ASP A 224 6.19 -33.29 -69.52
N SER A 225 5.99 -32.28 -70.39
CA SER A 225 5.05 -32.31 -71.52
C SER A 225 4.97 -30.93 -72.19
N VAL A 226 5.93 -30.66 -73.08
CA VAL A 226 5.78 -29.61 -74.11
C VAL A 226 5.64 -30.33 -75.46
N ALA A 227 4.41 -30.42 -75.95
CA ALA A 227 4.08 -30.56 -77.38
C ALA A 227 2.61 -30.13 -77.59
N PRO A 228 2.22 -29.60 -78.77
CA PRO A 228 1.75 -28.22 -78.88
C PRO A 228 0.26 -28.12 -79.22
N ILE A 229 -0.44 -27.16 -78.61
CA ILE A 229 -1.74 -26.70 -79.11
C ILE A 229 -1.60 -25.24 -79.53
N LEU A 230 -1.01 -25.07 -80.72
CA LEU A 230 -1.35 -23.99 -81.63
C LEU A 230 -2.70 -24.37 -82.26
N ASN A 231 -3.80 -23.78 -81.79
CA ASN A 231 -4.91 -23.37 -82.64
C ASN A 231 -6.04 -22.73 -81.81
N GLU A 232 -6.58 -21.65 -82.38
CA GLU A 232 -7.85 -20.98 -82.06
C GLU A 232 -7.86 -19.90 -80.98
N LEU A 233 -7.29 -18.74 -81.34
CA LEU A 233 -8.02 -17.46 -81.28
C LEU A 233 -8.75 -17.27 -82.63
N PRO A 234 -9.87 -16.52 -82.78
CA PRO A 234 -10.28 -15.33 -82.01
C PRO A 234 -11.82 -15.33 -81.70
N VAL A 235 -12.53 -14.38 -81.08
CA VAL A 235 -12.79 -12.93 -81.27
C VAL A 235 -13.70 -12.49 -80.08
N PRO A 236 -13.77 -11.20 -79.68
CA PRO A 236 -14.38 -10.76 -78.42
C PRO A 236 -15.89 -10.45 -78.54
N VAL A 237 -16.60 -10.57 -77.42
CA VAL A 237 -17.99 -10.10 -77.26
C VAL A 237 -18.10 -9.11 -76.11
N SER A 238 -18.95 -8.13 -76.37
CA SER A 238 -19.12 -6.79 -75.83
C SER A 238 -19.33 -6.63 -74.33
N GLN A 239 -18.90 -5.44 -73.90
CA GLN A 239 -19.48 -4.64 -72.83
C GLN A 239 -21.02 -4.67 -72.83
N GLU A 240 -21.66 -5.26 -71.82
CA GLU A 240 -23.01 -4.87 -71.39
C GLU A 240 -23.37 -5.46 -70.02
N SER A 241 -22.99 -4.78 -68.93
CA SER A 241 -23.79 -4.72 -67.67
C SER A 241 -23.03 -4.03 -66.54
N GLN A 242 -22.61 -2.79 -66.78
CA GLN A 242 -22.71 -1.76 -65.75
C GLN A 242 -24.08 -1.10 -65.89
N ARG A 243 -25.11 -1.64 -65.22
CA ARG A 243 -26.34 -0.90 -64.85
C ARG A 243 -27.28 -1.82 -64.06
N LYS A 244 -27.17 -1.81 -62.73
CA LYS A 244 -28.29 -1.53 -61.82
C LYS A 244 -27.92 -1.82 -60.37
N LYS A 245 -28.27 -0.82 -59.55
CA LYS A 245 -28.35 -0.76 -58.08
C LYS A 245 -27.00 -0.42 -57.40
N LEU A 246 -26.64 0.77 -56.90
CA LEU A 246 -27.28 2.02 -56.44
C LEU A 246 -28.65 1.92 -55.73
N PHE A 247 -28.73 2.53 -54.54
CA PHE A 247 -29.86 2.57 -53.58
C PHE A 247 -29.96 1.31 -52.69
N LEU A 248 -29.95 1.36 -51.37
CA LEU A 248 -30.14 2.39 -50.32
C LEU A 248 -29.33 1.94 -49.08
N GLY A 249 -28.82 2.83 -48.22
CA GLY A 249 -29.49 3.22 -46.95
C GLY A 249 -29.28 2.13 -45.88
N GLU A 250 -28.92 2.37 -44.62
CA GLU A 250 -29.14 3.49 -43.71
C GLU A 250 -28.18 3.32 -42.51
N PHE A 251 -27.87 4.46 -41.89
CA PHE A 251 -27.40 4.56 -40.52
C PHE A 251 -28.41 3.95 -39.55
N VAL A 252 -27.96 3.17 -38.55
CA VAL A 252 -28.60 3.19 -37.22
C VAL A 252 -27.56 3.08 -36.12
N SER A 253 -27.52 4.16 -35.33
CA SER A 253 -26.93 4.31 -34.01
C SER A 253 -27.85 3.67 -32.94
N VAL A 254 -27.32 2.85 -32.03
CA VAL A 254 -27.96 2.46 -30.75
C VAL A 254 -26.83 2.28 -29.71
N LYS A 255 -26.54 3.33 -28.93
CA LYS A 255 -26.97 3.66 -27.55
C LYS A 255 -26.04 3.14 -26.44
N PRO A 256 -25.67 4.00 -25.47
CA PRO A 256 -25.15 3.61 -24.17
C PRO A 256 -26.30 3.34 -23.18
N GLY A 257 -26.08 2.42 -22.26
CA GLY A 257 -26.87 2.18 -21.04
C GLY A 257 -25.98 1.41 -20.07
N GLU A 258 -25.48 2.07 -19.02
CA GLU A 258 -26.07 2.11 -17.67
C GLU A 258 -25.86 0.80 -16.89
N ALA A 259 -24.86 0.82 -15.99
CA ALA A 259 -25.03 0.57 -14.56
C ALA A 259 -23.84 1.21 -13.81
#